data_AF-A0A3N7HUI4-F1
#
_entry.id   AF-A0A3N7HUI4-F1
#
_cell.length_a   1.000
_cell.length_b   1.000
_cell.length_c   1.000
_cell.angle_alpha   90.00
_cell.angle_beta   90.00
_cell.angle_gamma   90.00
#
_symmetry.space_group_name_H-M   'P 1'
#
loop_
_entity.id
_entity.type
_entity.pdbx_description
1 polymer ?
#
loop_
_entity_poly.entity_id
_entity_poly.type
_entity_poly.pdbx_seq_one_letter_code
_entity_poly.pdbx_strand_id
1 'polypeptide(L)'
;MPATRPRSAAAVDASPVVAQVQGLRPRRTEPERVRELDDAPQDSGVQACIALGANLGDALATLQAAERALSELPGTTLLAVSPIYRTAPIDATGPDYLNGVALVRTSLDAHGLLRHLQAIEQRHGRQRSTRNAPRTLDLDLLLYGDQAMHGDDLTVPHPRMHERAFVLRPLLDVAPSIRIPGLGPASDWLPRVADQRIERLNP
;
A
#
# COMPACT_ATOMS: atom_id res chain seq x y z
N MET A 1 -37.18 9.77 -72.17
CA MET A 1 -35.94 10.31 -72.79
C MET A 1 -34.86 9.22 -72.77
N PRO A 2 -33.88 9.25 -73.69
CA PRO A 2 -32.91 8.16 -73.93
C PRO A 2 -31.66 8.29 -73.01
N ALA A 3 -30.53 7.56 -73.11
CA ALA A 3 -29.90 6.72 -74.16
C ALA A 3 -28.80 5.79 -73.51
N THR A 4 -27.97 4.92 -74.13
CA THR A 4 -27.73 4.41 -75.51
C THR A 4 -27.13 2.98 -75.45
N ARG A 5 -27.80 1.99 -76.07
CA ARG A 5 -27.33 0.79 -76.84
C ARG A 5 -26.07 -0.07 -76.47
N PRO A 6 -25.85 -1.26 -77.11
CA PRO A 6 -25.04 -2.37 -76.54
C PRO A 6 -23.97 -3.02 -77.48
N ARG A 7 -23.40 -4.17 -77.02
CA ARG A 7 -22.76 -5.32 -77.76
C ARG A 7 -21.30 -5.24 -78.26
N SER A 8 -20.50 -6.21 -77.79
CA SER A 8 -19.59 -7.13 -78.54
C SER A 8 -19.27 -8.31 -77.60
N ALA A 9 -19.32 -9.62 -77.95
CA ALA A 9 -18.55 -10.41 -78.94
C ALA A 9 -17.10 -10.74 -78.45
N ALA A 10 -16.54 -11.96 -78.54
CA ALA A 10 -17.01 -13.28 -79.02
C ALA A 10 -16.11 -14.45 -78.52
N ALA A 11 -16.45 -15.71 -78.91
CA ALA A 11 -15.65 -16.97 -78.85
C ALA A 11 -15.37 -17.56 -77.43
N VAL A 12 -15.28 -18.87 -77.13
CA VAL A 12 -14.93 -20.16 -77.81
C VAL A 12 -13.43 -20.31 -78.18
N ASP A 13 -12.73 -21.44 -78.03
CA ASP A 13 -13.04 -22.82 -77.59
C ASP A 13 -11.77 -23.51 -76.97
N ALA A 14 -11.87 -24.80 -76.62
CA ALA A 14 -10.81 -25.82 -76.49
C ALA A 14 -10.16 -26.09 -75.12
N SER A 15 -10.07 -27.39 -74.81
CA SER A 15 -9.34 -28.06 -73.70
C SER A 15 -8.17 -28.88 -74.31
N PRO A 16 -7.56 -29.95 -73.70
CA PRO A 16 -7.62 -30.53 -72.35
C PRO A 16 -6.24 -30.97 -71.75
N VAL A 17 -6.28 -31.93 -70.80
CA VAL A 17 -5.23 -32.92 -70.41
C VAL A 17 -4.48 -32.74 -69.06
N VAL A 18 -5.05 -33.38 -68.04
CA VAL A 18 -4.44 -34.35 -67.09
C VAL A 18 -2.98 -34.17 -66.61
N ALA A 19 -2.80 -34.01 -65.29
CA ALA A 19 -1.84 -34.78 -64.49
C ALA A 19 -2.24 -34.84 -63.00
N GLN A 20 -2.36 -36.03 -62.42
CA GLN A 20 -2.38 -36.26 -60.97
C GLN A 20 -1.13 -37.06 -60.58
N VAL A 21 -0.32 -36.59 -59.64
CA VAL A 21 0.62 -37.43 -58.86
C VAL A 21 0.66 -36.93 -57.42
N GLN A 22 0.73 -37.85 -56.46
CA GLN A 22 0.78 -37.58 -55.02
C GLN A 22 2.25 -37.40 -54.56
N GLY A 23 2.51 -36.64 -53.49
CA GLY A 23 3.87 -36.54 -52.94
C GLY A 23 4.00 -35.82 -51.59
N LEU A 24 4.53 -36.56 -50.60
CA LEU A 24 5.21 -36.12 -49.36
C LEU A 24 4.60 -35.00 -48.48
N ARG A 25 4.31 -35.36 -47.23
CA ARG A 25 4.22 -34.39 -46.11
C ARG A 25 5.63 -34.00 -45.62
N PRO A 26 5.94 -32.70 -45.43
CA PRO A 26 7.00 -32.25 -44.53
C PRO A 26 6.62 -32.50 -43.06
N ARG A 27 7.59 -32.31 -42.15
CA ARG A 27 7.47 -32.63 -40.71
C ARG A 27 6.87 -31.47 -39.89
N ARG A 28 6.54 -31.75 -38.63
CA ARG A 28 6.18 -30.73 -37.62
C ARG A 28 7.25 -29.63 -37.56
N THR A 29 6.81 -28.39 -37.57
CA THR A 29 7.37 -27.35 -36.69
C THR A 29 6.27 -26.99 -35.68
N GLU A 30 6.52 -27.30 -34.42
CA GLU A 30 5.66 -26.80 -33.34
C GLU A 30 5.99 -25.31 -33.13
N PRO A 31 5.01 -24.41 -32.96
CA PRO A 31 5.30 -23.01 -32.68
C PRO A 31 6.05 -22.94 -31.34
N GLU A 32 7.22 -22.31 -31.36
CA GLU A 32 8.01 -22.13 -30.14
C GLU A 32 7.16 -21.39 -29.10
N ARG A 33 6.93 -22.03 -27.96
CA ARG A 33 6.32 -21.35 -26.81
C ARG A 33 7.30 -20.26 -26.38
N VAL A 34 6.94 -19.02 -26.66
CA VAL A 34 7.56 -17.85 -26.04
C VAL A 34 7.62 -18.12 -24.54
N ARG A 35 8.84 -18.12 -23.99
CA ARG A 35 9.02 -18.21 -22.54
C ARG A 35 8.64 -16.86 -21.96
N GLU A 36 7.40 -16.77 -21.50
CA GLU A 36 6.86 -15.64 -20.77
C GLU A 36 7.64 -15.53 -19.44
N LEU A 37 8.70 -14.72 -19.45
CA LEU A 37 9.69 -14.58 -18.38
C LEU A 37 9.23 -13.56 -17.32
N ASP A 38 7.94 -13.62 -16.96
CA ASP A 38 7.28 -12.72 -16.00
C ASP A 38 6.75 -13.50 -14.77
N ASP A 39 7.51 -14.49 -14.32
CA ASP A 39 7.37 -15.09 -12.98
C ASP A 39 8.45 -14.52 -12.03
N ALA A 40 8.51 -13.19 -11.97
CA ALA A 40 9.16 -12.48 -10.88
C ALA A 40 8.36 -12.77 -9.59
N PRO A 41 9.01 -13.08 -8.45
CA PRO A 41 8.31 -13.55 -7.26
C PRO A 41 7.29 -12.51 -6.79
N GLN A 42 6.01 -12.87 -6.88
CA GLN A 42 4.89 -12.05 -6.41
C GLN A 42 5.09 -11.76 -4.91
N ASP A 43 5.43 -10.50 -4.60
CA ASP A 43 5.72 -10.00 -3.25
C ASP A 43 4.42 -9.93 -2.42
N SER A 44 4.01 -11.12 -1.96
CA SER A 44 2.64 -11.48 -1.54
C SER A 44 2.20 -10.92 -0.19
N GLY A 45 3.02 -10.09 0.44
CA GLY A 45 2.64 -9.40 1.68
C GLY A 45 1.73 -8.19 1.44
N VAL A 46 0.83 -7.95 2.39
CA VAL A 46 -0.06 -6.78 2.43
C VAL A 46 0.71 -5.55 2.90
N GLN A 47 0.50 -4.39 2.27
CA GLN A 47 1.06 -3.13 2.77
C GLN A 47 0.26 -2.62 3.98
N ALA A 48 0.95 -2.22 5.05
CA ALA A 48 0.34 -1.67 6.25
C ALA A 48 0.99 -0.36 6.66
N CYS A 49 0.19 0.57 7.20
CA CYS A 49 0.66 1.85 7.70
C CYS A 49 0.54 1.87 9.23
N ILE A 50 1.62 2.24 9.91
CA ILE A 50 1.73 2.25 11.37
C ILE A 50 2.10 3.66 11.80
N ALA A 51 1.31 4.28 12.67
CA ALA A 51 1.70 5.50 13.36
C ALA A 51 2.62 5.15 14.54
N LEU A 52 3.63 5.98 14.76
CA LEU A 52 4.52 5.92 15.92
C LEU A 52 4.38 7.23 16.70
N GLY A 53 4.26 7.15 18.02
CA GLY A 53 4.18 8.31 18.90
C GLY A 53 4.96 8.11 20.21
N ALA A 54 5.69 9.13 20.66
CA ALA A 54 6.46 9.10 21.91
C ALA A 54 6.52 10.49 22.55
N ASN A 55 6.28 10.61 23.87
CA ASN A 55 6.42 11.89 24.58
C ASN A 55 7.13 11.82 25.94
N LEU A 56 7.62 10.65 26.37
CA LEU A 56 8.37 10.49 27.63
C LEU A 56 9.82 10.07 27.40
N GLY A 57 10.73 10.59 28.23
CA GLY A 57 12.15 10.25 28.19
C GLY A 57 12.82 10.74 26.90
N ASP A 58 13.76 9.95 26.37
CA ASP A 58 14.31 10.18 25.03
C ASP A 58 13.33 9.65 23.96
N ALA A 59 12.37 10.48 23.60
CA ALA A 59 11.36 10.16 22.60
C ALA A 59 11.99 9.90 21.21
N LEU A 60 13.12 10.52 20.87
CA LEU A 60 13.77 10.36 19.57
C LEU A 60 14.45 8.99 19.47
N ALA A 61 15.27 8.63 20.46
CA ALA A 61 15.86 7.30 20.53
C ALA A 61 14.78 6.20 20.63
N THR A 62 13.64 6.49 21.26
CA THR A 62 12.50 5.57 21.37
C THR A 62 11.82 5.33 20.02
N LEU A 63 11.56 6.37 19.22
CA LEU A 63 11.03 6.21 17.86
C LEU A 63 12.01 5.42 16.97
N GLN A 64 13.30 5.76 16.99
CA GLN A 64 14.34 5.04 16.25
C GLN A 64 14.47 3.56 16.69
N ALA A 65 14.22 3.25 17.97
CA ALA A 65 14.18 1.88 18.46
C ALA A 65 12.94 1.12 18.00
N ALA A 66 11.79 1.79 17.91
CA ALA A 66 10.58 1.23 17.32
C ALA A 66 10.75 0.97 15.81
N GLU A 67 11.33 1.90 15.05
CA GLU A 67 11.66 1.72 13.62
C GLU A 67 12.52 0.48 13.37
N ARG A 68 13.60 0.30 14.15
CA ARG A 68 14.44 -0.91 14.10
C ARG A 68 13.63 -2.17 14.43
N ALA A 69 12.87 -2.15 15.51
CA ALA A 69 12.04 -3.28 15.92
C ALA A 69 10.94 -3.65 14.89
N LEU A 70 10.46 -2.68 14.10
CA LEU A 70 9.55 -2.92 12.96
C LEU A 70 10.27 -3.56 11.78
N SER A 71 11.52 -3.17 11.48
CA SER A 71 12.35 -3.79 10.45
C SER A 71 12.81 -5.22 10.80
N GLU A 72 12.78 -5.58 12.08
CA GLU A 72 13.13 -6.90 12.61
C GLU A 72 11.92 -7.85 12.74
N LEU A 73 10.70 -7.42 12.36
CA LEU A 73 9.51 -8.26 12.51
C LEU A 73 9.49 -9.46 11.53
N PRO A 74 9.05 -10.66 11.98
CA PRO A 74 8.98 -11.82 11.10
C PRO A 74 7.99 -11.59 9.96
N GLY A 75 8.34 -12.07 8.76
CA GLY A 75 7.52 -11.93 7.56
C GLY A 75 7.22 -10.49 7.15
N THR A 76 8.01 -9.52 7.62
CA THR A 76 7.73 -8.08 7.48
C THR A 76 8.95 -7.35 6.91
N THR A 77 8.70 -6.39 6.02
CA THR A 77 9.71 -5.54 5.38
C THR A 77 9.33 -4.09 5.60
N LEU A 78 10.22 -3.29 6.19
CA LEU A 78 10.05 -1.84 6.32
C LEU A 78 10.31 -1.19 4.94
N LEU A 79 9.29 -0.54 4.37
CA LEU A 79 9.35 0.08 3.03
C LEU A 79 9.77 1.55 3.10
N ALA A 80 9.23 2.30 4.06
CA ALA A 80 9.53 3.72 4.27
C ALA A 80 9.23 4.14 5.71
N VAL A 81 9.90 5.20 6.17
CA VAL A 81 9.59 5.93 7.41
C VAL A 81 9.48 7.41 7.06
N SER A 82 8.53 8.10 7.67
CA SER A 82 8.34 9.54 7.48
C SER A 82 9.44 10.37 8.15
N PRO A 83 9.54 11.67 7.83
CA PRO A 83 10.15 12.63 8.75
C PRO A 83 9.48 12.56 10.13
N ILE A 84 10.21 12.90 11.18
CA ILE A 84 9.67 12.99 12.54
C ILE A 84 9.03 14.38 12.74
N TYR A 85 7.87 14.40 13.38
CA TYR A 85 7.07 15.59 13.61
C TYR A 85 6.85 15.85 15.10
N ARG A 86 7.15 17.07 15.57
CA ARG A 86 6.76 17.55 16.90
C ARG A 86 5.33 18.08 16.86
N THR A 87 4.47 17.61 17.77
CA THR A 87 3.09 18.12 17.87
C THR A 87 2.67 18.37 19.32
N ALA A 88 1.67 19.23 19.49
CA ALA A 88 0.95 19.32 20.75
C ALA A 88 0.24 17.97 21.06
N PRO A 89 0.01 17.63 22.35
CA PRO A 89 -0.89 16.55 22.74
C PRO A 89 -2.32 16.81 22.22
N ILE A 90 -2.99 15.76 21.74
CA ILE A 90 -4.42 15.78 21.37
C ILE A 90 -5.15 14.75 22.22
N ASP A 91 -6.22 15.17 22.91
CA ASP A 91 -6.98 14.40 23.91
C ASP A 91 -6.14 13.87 25.10
N ALA A 92 -4.90 14.35 25.27
CA ALA A 92 -3.94 13.90 26.27
C ALA A 92 -3.26 15.09 26.97
N THR A 93 -2.55 14.83 28.07
CA THR A 93 -1.79 15.83 28.83
C THR A 93 -0.31 15.48 28.87
N GLY A 94 0.56 16.47 29.10
CA GLY A 94 2.01 16.29 29.18
C GLY A 94 2.78 17.14 28.16
N PRO A 95 4.05 16.79 27.90
CA PRO A 95 4.87 17.46 26.89
C PRO A 95 4.44 17.06 25.46
N ASP A 96 4.91 17.86 24.50
CA ASP A 96 4.81 17.60 23.06
C ASP A 96 5.24 16.17 22.69
N TYR A 97 4.49 15.58 21.75
CA TYR A 97 4.81 14.28 21.17
C TYR A 97 5.78 14.46 20.00
N LEU A 98 6.71 13.51 19.86
CA LEU A 98 7.32 13.18 18.58
C LEU A 98 6.48 12.10 17.91
N ASN A 99 6.15 12.28 16.64
CA ASN A 99 5.34 11.35 15.85
C ASN A 99 5.98 11.05 14.50
N GLY A 100 5.65 9.89 13.94
CA GLY A 100 6.00 9.50 12.58
C GLY A 100 5.04 8.44 12.04
N VAL A 101 5.23 8.04 10.78
CA VAL A 101 4.52 6.93 10.14
C VAL A 101 5.53 6.01 9.45
N ALA A 102 5.44 4.72 9.74
CA ALA A 102 6.13 3.66 9.03
C ALA A 102 5.17 3.00 8.02
N LEU A 103 5.64 2.81 6.80
CA LEU A 103 5.01 1.95 5.79
C LEU A 103 5.76 0.63 5.77
N VAL A 104 5.06 -0.48 6.03
CA VAL A 104 5.61 -1.84 5.95
C VAL A 104 4.88 -2.65 4.89
N ARG A 105 5.50 -3.73 4.43
CA ARG A 105 4.79 -4.89 3.85
C ARG A 105 4.90 -6.05 4.81
N THR A 106 3.84 -6.83 5.02
CA THR A 106 3.87 -8.01 5.89
C THR A 106 3.04 -9.18 5.36
N SER A 107 3.47 -10.40 5.66
CA SER A 107 2.66 -11.62 5.52
C SER A 107 1.94 -12.02 6.82
N LEU A 108 2.13 -11.27 7.91
CA LEU A 108 1.36 -11.43 9.16
C LEU A 108 -0.07 -10.93 8.96
N ASP A 109 -1.06 -11.66 9.50
CA ASP A 109 -2.43 -11.16 9.57
C ASP A 109 -2.52 -9.87 10.41
N ALA A 110 -3.56 -9.05 10.21
CA ALA A 110 -3.68 -7.74 10.87
C ALA A 110 -3.66 -7.81 12.41
N HIS A 111 -4.24 -8.86 13.02
CA HIS A 111 -4.15 -9.09 14.46
C HIS A 111 -2.77 -9.64 14.85
N GLY A 112 -2.12 -10.40 13.98
CA GLY A 112 -0.71 -10.79 14.09
C GLY A 112 0.22 -9.58 14.18
N LEU A 113 0.10 -8.65 13.23
CA LEU A 113 0.82 -7.39 13.24
C LEU A 113 0.50 -6.60 14.53
N LEU A 114 -0.78 -6.45 14.90
CA LEU A 114 -1.18 -5.79 16.15
C LEU A 114 -0.51 -6.40 17.39
N ARG A 115 -0.48 -7.74 17.51
CA ARG A 115 0.19 -8.44 18.62
C ARG A 115 1.70 -8.12 18.67
N HIS A 116 2.34 -7.98 17.51
CA HIS A 116 3.74 -7.57 17.42
C HIS A 116 3.96 -6.10 17.80
N LEU A 117 3.11 -5.17 17.35
CA LEU A 117 3.15 -3.75 17.79
C LEU A 117 3.01 -3.64 19.31
N GLN A 118 2.01 -4.32 19.88
CA GLN A 118 1.78 -4.36 21.33
C GLN A 118 2.97 -4.92 22.11
N ALA A 119 3.72 -5.88 21.54
CA ALA A 119 4.92 -6.42 22.15
C ALA A 119 6.11 -5.43 22.11
N ILE A 120 6.22 -4.61 21.06
CA ILE A 120 7.24 -3.55 20.95
C ILE A 120 6.99 -2.46 21.99
N GLU A 121 5.75 -2.00 22.16
CA GLU A 121 5.41 -1.00 23.19
C GLU A 121 5.67 -1.51 24.62
N GLN A 122 5.35 -2.77 24.91
CA GLN A 122 5.60 -3.39 26.21
C GLN A 122 7.10 -3.41 26.55
N ARG A 123 7.98 -3.68 25.57
CA ARG A 123 9.44 -3.58 25.74
C ARG A 123 9.93 -2.16 26.04
N HIS A 124 9.23 -1.15 25.52
CA HIS A 124 9.50 0.27 25.81
C HIS A 124 8.78 0.77 27.08
N GLY A 125 8.30 -0.14 27.94
CA GLY A 125 7.75 0.20 29.25
C GLY A 125 6.27 0.59 29.27
N ARG A 126 5.46 0.20 28.27
CA ARG A 126 4.00 0.38 28.27
C ARG A 126 3.34 -0.36 29.44
N GLN A 127 3.20 0.33 30.58
CA GLN A 127 2.32 -0.08 31.66
C GLN A 127 0.85 0.18 31.26
N ARG A 128 -0.06 -0.78 31.51
CA ARG A 128 -1.50 -0.59 31.27
C ARG A 128 -2.11 0.32 32.33
N SER A 129 -2.06 1.63 32.08
CA SER A 129 -2.61 2.69 32.91
C SER A 129 -3.94 3.23 32.35
N THR A 130 -4.39 4.41 32.79
CA THR A 130 -5.64 5.04 32.35
C THR A 130 -5.63 5.43 30.87
N ARG A 131 -6.84 5.54 30.29
CA ARG A 131 -7.04 6.04 28.92
C ARG A 131 -6.36 7.41 28.75
N ASN A 132 -5.57 7.54 27.68
CA ASN A 132 -4.81 8.74 27.32
C ASN A 132 -3.73 9.20 28.35
N ALA A 133 -3.25 8.30 29.20
CA ALA A 133 -2.04 8.56 30.00
C ALA A 133 -0.80 8.78 29.09
N PRO A 134 0.20 9.60 29.51
CA PRO A 134 1.45 9.82 28.77
C PRO A 134 2.21 8.52 28.50
N ARG A 135 2.96 8.45 27.39
CA ARG A 135 3.60 7.20 26.92
C ARG A 135 5.03 7.40 26.44
N THR A 136 5.87 6.43 26.77
CA THR A 136 7.19 6.23 26.14
C THR A 136 7.05 5.86 24.67
N LEU A 137 6.13 4.94 24.34
CA LEU A 137 5.81 4.57 22.96
C LEU A 137 4.32 4.21 22.82
N ASP A 138 3.73 4.60 21.68
CA ASP A 138 2.40 4.25 21.19
C ASP A 138 2.54 3.79 19.72
N LEU A 139 1.93 2.67 19.33
CA LEU A 139 2.00 2.12 17.96
C LEU A 139 0.60 1.74 17.42
N ASP A 140 -0.03 2.67 16.69
CA ASP A 140 -1.36 2.49 16.10
C ASP A 140 -1.28 1.88 14.68
N LEU A 141 -1.98 0.76 14.43
CA LEU A 141 -2.17 0.22 13.08
C LEU A 141 -3.24 1.04 12.34
N LEU A 142 -2.81 1.86 11.37
CA LEU A 142 -3.66 2.81 10.65
C LEU A 142 -4.43 2.17 9.50
N LEU A 143 -3.73 1.39 8.68
CA LEU A 143 -4.22 0.78 7.43
C LEU A 143 -3.58 -0.60 7.26
N TYR A 144 -4.30 -1.53 6.65
CA TYR A 144 -3.84 -2.87 6.32
C TYR A 144 -4.43 -3.27 4.96
N GLY A 145 -3.72 -2.93 3.89
CA GLY A 145 -4.24 -2.93 2.52
C GLY A 145 -5.52 -2.11 2.39
N ASP A 146 -6.42 -2.53 1.50
CA ASP A 146 -7.77 -1.99 1.37
C ASP A 146 -8.79 -2.59 2.37
N GLN A 147 -8.33 -3.31 3.42
CA GLN A 147 -9.24 -4.01 4.33
C GLN A 147 -9.98 -3.05 5.26
N ALA A 148 -11.27 -3.32 5.47
CA ALA A 148 -12.08 -2.74 6.53
C ALA A 148 -12.40 -3.83 7.58
N MET A 149 -12.10 -3.53 8.85
CA MET A 149 -12.21 -4.44 9.98
C MET A 149 -12.81 -3.67 11.16
N HIS A 150 -13.83 -4.23 11.82
CA HIS A 150 -14.50 -3.63 12.96
C HIS A 150 -14.70 -4.69 14.06
N GLY A 151 -13.75 -4.76 15.00
CA GLY A 151 -13.80 -5.61 16.18
C GLY A 151 -13.42 -4.84 17.45
N ASP A 152 -13.66 -5.47 18.61
CA ASP A 152 -13.43 -4.87 19.93
C ASP A 152 -11.93 -4.64 20.25
N ASP A 153 -11.04 -5.44 19.64
CA ASP A 153 -9.59 -5.38 19.81
C ASP A 153 -8.86 -4.70 18.64
N LEU A 154 -9.45 -4.71 17.43
CA LEU A 154 -8.89 -4.09 16.23
C LEU A 154 -9.98 -3.42 15.37
N THR A 155 -9.76 -2.14 15.03
CA THR A 155 -10.51 -1.44 13.98
C THR A 155 -9.55 -0.84 12.96
N VAL A 156 -9.74 -1.21 11.68
CA VAL A 156 -8.96 -0.73 10.53
C VAL A 156 -9.94 -0.30 9.42
N PRO A 157 -9.77 0.85 8.75
CA PRO A 157 -8.83 1.91 9.07
C PRO A 157 -8.98 2.45 10.49
N HIS A 158 -7.89 2.88 11.13
CA HIS A 158 -7.94 3.41 12.50
C HIS A 158 -8.94 4.58 12.54
N PRO A 159 -9.99 4.52 13.38
CA PRO A 159 -11.23 5.28 13.15
C PRO A 159 -11.02 6.80 13.14
N ARG A 160 -10.03 7.28 13.90
CA ARG A 160 -9.70 8.71 14.03
C ARG A 160 -8.46 9.14 13.25
N MET A 161 -7.93 8.31 12.34
CA MET A 161 -6.71 8.67 11.58
C MET A 161 -6.90 9.92 10.72
N HIS A 162 -8.12 10.14 10.22
CA HIS A 162 -8.51 11.28 9.39
C HIS A 162 -8.76 12.57 10.18
N GLU A 163 -8.75 12.50 11.52
CA GLU A 163 -8.93 13.63 12.44
C GLU A 163 -7.61 14.20 12.95
N ARG A 164 -6.45 13.64 12.55
CA ARG A 164 -5.16 13.86 13.21
C ARG A 164 -4.09 14.32 12.22
N ALA A 165 -3.64 15.57 12.32
CA ALA A 165 -2.53 16.09 11.53
C ALA A 165 -1.23 15.30 11.73
N PHE A 166 -0.96 14.86 12.96
CA PHE A 166 0.18 14.02 13.32
C PHE A 166 0.15 12.60 12.72
N VAL A 167 -0.97 12.20 12.11
CA VAL A 167 -1.11 10.97 11.34
C VAL A 167 -1.10 11.29 9.84
N LEU A 168 -1.97 12.19 9.38
CA LEU A 168 -2.13 12.51 7.97
C LEU A 168 -0.87 13.12 7.34
N ARG A 169 -0.17 14.02 8.03
CA ARG A 169 0.99 14.72 7.46
C ARG A 169 2.20 13.80 7.24
N PRO A 170 2.67 12.98 8.22
CA PRO A 170 3.74 12.04 7.96
C PRO A 170 3.31 10.88 7.04
N LEU A 171 2.04 10.46 7.06
CA LEU A 171 1.51 9.46 6.11
C LEU A 171 1.62 9.94 4.66
N LEU A 172 1.24 11.19 4.39
CA LEU A 172 1.31 11.77 3.04
C LEU A 172 2.74 12.10 2.58
N ASP A 173 3.72 12.22 3.49
CA ASP A 173 5.13 12.32 3.12
C ASP A 173 5.70 10.97 2.60
N VAL A 174 5.18 9.81 3.05
CA VAL A 174 5.63 8.47 2.60
C VAL A 174 4.75 7.83 1.53
N ALA A 175 3.45 8.17 1.50
CA ALA A 175 2.49 7.61 0.55
C ALA A 175 1.53 8.71 0.04
N PRO A 176 1.99 9.62 -0.84
CA PRO A 176 1.23 10.84 -1.22
C PRO A 176 -0.13 10.58 -1.88
N SER A 177 -0.30 9.41 -2.52
CA SER A 177 -1.52 9.00 -3.23
C SER A 177 -2.41 8.05 -2.42
N ILE A 178 -2.11 7.80 -1.14
CA ILE A 178 -2.80 6.77 -0.37
C ILE A 178 -4.27 7.11 -0.12
N ARG A 179 -5.10 6.08 -0.12
CA ARG A 179 -6.54 6.16 0.10
C ARG A 179 -6.88 5.45 1.40
N ILE A 180 -7.81 6.01 2.15
CA ILE A 180 -8.37 5.43 3.36
C ILE A 180 -9.67 4.72 2.93
N PRO A 181 -9.79 3.39 3.10
CA PRO A 181 -11.03 2.66 2.85
C PRO A 181 -12.25 3.34 3.48
N GLY A 182 -13.32 3.49 2.70
CA GLY A 182 -14.54 4.22 3.08
C GLY A 182 -14.46 5.75 3.07
N LEU A 183 -13.27 6.36 3.12
CA LEU A 183 -13.09 7.82 3.28
C LEU A 183 -12.38 8.53 2.09
N GLY A 184 -11.83 7.78 1.13
CA GLY A 184 -11.22 8.34 -0.08
C GLY A 184 -9.74 8.74 0.08
N PRO A 185 -9.18 9.60 -0.79
CA PRO A 185 -7.79 10.04 -0.70
C PRO A 185 -7.45 10.69 0.64
N ALA A 186 -6.31 10.33 1.25
CA ALA A 186 -5.89 10.90 2.54
C ALA A 186 -5.58 12.41 2.45
N SER A 187 -5.23 12.90 1.25
CA SER A 187 -5.04 14.32 0.93
C SER A 187 -6.22 15.19 1.32
N ASP A 188 -7.43 14.68 1.12
CA ASP A 188 -8.68 15.45 1.15
C ASP A 188 -9.11 15.78 2.60
N TRP A 189 -8.47 15.12 3.57
CA TRP A 189 -8.67 15.27 5.00
C TRP A 189 -7.66 16.22 5.65
N LEU A 190 -6.48 16.42 5.04
CA LEU A 190 -5.44 17.30 5.60
C LEU A 190 -5.91 18.76 5.83
N PRO A 191 -6.77 19.38 4.99
CA PRO A 191 -7.33 20.70 5.27
C PRO A 191 -8.23 20.77 6.51
N ARG A 192 -8.78 19.64 6.97
CA ARG A 192 -9.70 19.58 8.13
C ARG A 192 -8.98 19.55 9.48
N VAL A 193 -7.65 19.49 9.46
CA VAL A 193 -6.76 19.41 10.65
C VAL A 193 -5.67 20.48 10.62
N ALA A 194 -5.83 21.50 9.77
CA ALA A 194 -4.82 22.55 9.53
C ALA A 194 -4.65 23.53 10.71
N ASP A 195 -5.53 23.45 11.71
CA ASP A 195 -5.47 24.15 13.00
C ASP A 195 -4.56 23.45 14.03
N GLN A 196 -4.27 22.16 13.84
CA GLN A 196 -3.50 21.36 14.78
C GLN A 196 -2.00 21.67 14.68
N ARG A 197 -1.36 22.09 15.78
CA ARG A 197 0.07 22.45 15.79
C ARG A 197 0.96 21.25 15.47
N ILE A 198 1.60 21.29 14.30
CA ILE A 198 2.54 20.30 13.80
C ILE A 198 3.78 20.96 13.19
N GLU A 199 4.96 20.53 13.63
CA GLU A 199 6.27 21.02 13.19
C GLU A 199 7.09 19.83 12.67
N ARG A 200 7.62 19.92 11.44
CA ARG A 200 8.56 18.93 10.93
C ARG A 200 9.93 19.15 11.56
N LEU A 201 10.48 18.13 12.21
CA LEU A 201 11.87 18.17 12.64
C LEU A 201 12.78 17.84 11.46
N ASN A 202 13.83 18.66 11.30
CA ASN A 202 14.97 18.36 10.43
C ASN A 202 16.14 18.02 11.36
N PRO A 203 16.40 16.72 11.64
CA PRO A 203 17.56 16.27 12.40
C PRO A 203 18.86 16.39 11.60
#